data_AF-A0AAW4BLP7-F1
#
_entry.id   AF-A0AAW4BLP7-F1
#
_cell.length_a   1.000
_cell.length_b   1.000
_cell.length_c   1.000
_cell.angle_alpha   90.00
_cell.angle_beta   90.00
_cell.angle_gamma   90.00
#
_symmetry.space_group_name_H-M   'P 1'
#
loop_
_entity.id
_entity.type
_entity.pdbx_description
1 polymer ?
#
loop_
_entity_poly.entity_id
_entity_poly.type
_entity_poly.pdbx_seq_one_letter_code
_entity_poly.pdbx_strand_id
1 'polypeptide(L)'
;PRGEAFPWGEVGEKVVEGYLYSLLPQVFNEVAFPGIPYGHDVRFSTLDAFIHIDAKSTGPTDNLNEVVSSPNQVTGDGAIFDGGQVRNNITQMRGARVSRDFQPELAPFVVDNGVVKPVLTYYLKIAYTVSAPGNQPLWYLELICVPNGLMLFAEDGLNLVGRVQGMLTPGKDEQHVARKRTRIKLDPLSQLAQWRCTKIFFDTQGQPYAQYR
;
A
#
# COMPACT_ATOMS: atom_id res chain seq x y z
N PRO A 1 -15.51 6.38 -19.13
CA PRO A 1 -14.30 6.69 -19.94
C PRO A 1 -14.53 7.97 -20.74
N ARG A 2 -13.55 8.89 -20.78
CA ARG A 2 -13.67 10.18 -21.53
C ARG A 2 -13.06 10.14 -22.93
N GLY A 3 -12.30 9.09 -23.27
CA GLY A 3 -11.63 8.94 -24.57
C GLY A 3 -10.34 9.76 -24.73
N GLU A 4 -9.92 10.47 -23.68
CA GLU A 4 -8.77 11.39 -23.70
C GLU A 4 -7.44 10.73 -23.29
N ALA A 5 -7.50 9.50 -22.78
CA ALA A 5 -6.39 8.77 -22.19
C ALA A 5 -6.48 7.28 -22.50
N PHE A 6 -5.33 6.61 -22.63
CA PHE A 6 -5.24 5.16 -22.73
C PHE A 6 -5.00 4.54 -21.34
N PRO A 7 -5.48 3.30 -21.11
CA PRO A 7 -5.18 2.58 -19.88
C PRO A 7 -3.66 2.49 -19.65
N TRP A 8 -3.19 3.06 -18.55
CA TRP A 8 -1.76 3.09 -18.21
C TRP A 8 -1.36 2.03 -17.19
N GLY A 9 -2.32 1.27 -16.65
CA GLY A 9 -2.09 0.30 -15.58
C GLY A 9 -1.01 -0.72 -15.93
N GLU A 10 -1.12 -1.37 -17.10
CA GLU A 10 -0.13 -2.38 -17.51
C GLU A 10 1.25 -1.77 -17.78
N VAL A 11 1.31 -0.61 -18.43
CA VAL A 11 2.58 0.06 -18.75
C VAL A 11 3.27 0.57 -17.49
N GLY A 12 2.53 1.24 -16.62
CA GLY A 12 3.06 1.80 -15.38
C GLY A 12 3.44 0.72 -14.39
N GLU A 13 2.48 -0.14 -14.04
CA GLU A 13 2.64 -1.09 -12.93
C GLU A 13 3.62 -2.21 -13.31
N LYS A 14 3.46 -2.87 -14.47
CA LYS A 14 4.28 -4.06 -14.80
C LYS A 14 5.74 -3.73 -15.09
N VAL A 15 6.02 -2.60 -15.75
CA VAL A 15 7.41 -2.17 -16.00
C VAL A 15 8.11 -1.86 -14.67
N VAL A 16 7.44 -1.13 -13.79
CA VAL A 16 7.99 -0.76 -12.49
C VAL A 16 8.14 -1.99 -11.58
N GLU A 17 7.14 -2.86 -11.51
CA GLU A 17 7.20 -4.12 -10.77
C GLU A 17 8.37 -4.99 -11.23
N GLY A 18 8.49 -5.23 -12.55
CA GLY A 18 9.56 -6.05 -13.12
C GLY A 18 10.94 -5.46 -12.85
N TYR A 19 11.08 -4.15 -12.98
CA TYR A 19 12.33 -3.47 -12.65
C TYR A 19 12.67 -3.55 -11.17
N LEU A 20 11.69 -3.35 -10.28
CA LEU A 20 11.87 -3.53 -8.83
C LEU A 20 12.38 -4.93 -8.51
N TYR A 21 11.74 -5.99 -9.03
CA TYR A 21 12.21 -7.36 -8.83
C TYR A 21 13.66 -7.57 -9.26
N SER A 22 14.09 -6.95 -10.37
CA SER A 22 15.48 -7.03 -10.83
C SER A 22 16.48 -6.32 -9.92
N LEU A 23 16.04 -5.28 -9.19
CA LEU A 23 16.86 -4.49 -8.27
C LEU A 23 16.97 -5.11 -6.89
N LEU A 24 15.97 -5.87 -6.42
CA LEU A 24 15.94 -6.39 -5.06
C LEU A 24 17.23 -7.14 -4.65
N PRO A 25 17.77 -8.09 -5.45
CA PRO A 25 19.00 -8.81 -5.10
C PRO A 25 20.27 -7.94 -5.18
N GLN A 26 20.19 -6.75 -5.79
CA GLN A 26 21.30 -5.80 -5.88
C GLN A 26 21.35 -4.87 -4.66
N VAL A 27 20.21 -4.65 -4.01
CA VAL A 27 20.07 -3.73 -2.88
C VAL A 27 20.09 -4.45 -1.54
N PHE A 28 19.46 -5.63 -1.47
CA PHE A 28 19.32 -6.39 -0.24
C PHE A 28 20.14 -7.67 -0.31
N ASN A 29 20.79 -8.00 0.79
CA ASN A 29 21.40 -9.30 0.98
C ASN A 29 20.31 -10.32 1.34
N GLU A 30 20.49 -11.57 0.89
CA GLU A 30 19.65 -12.71 1.29
C GLU A 30 18.15 -12.53 1.02
N VAL A 31 17.82 -11.98 -0.15
CA VAL A 31 16.44 -11.88 -0.63
C VAL A 31 15.89 -13.26 -0.96
N ALA A 32 14.74 -13.61 -0.38
CA ALA A 32 13.95 -14.77 -0.76
C ALA A 32 12.60 -14.34 -1.34
N PHE A 33 12.00 -15.22 -2.14
CA PHE A 33 10.68 -15.00 -2.75
C PHE A 33 9.70 -16.11 -2.32
N PRO A 34 9.21 -16.13 -1.06
CA PRO A 34 8.31 -17.17 -0.61
C PRO A 34 7.00 -17.15 -1.39
N GLY A 35 6.55 -18.35 -1.81
CA GLY A 35 5.26 -18.51 -2.47
C GLY A 35 4.12 -18.31 -1.49
N ILE A 36 3.40 -17.20 -1.59
CA ILE A 36 2.17 -16.94 -0.83
C ILE A 36 0.96 -16.77 -1.77
N PRO A 37 -0.24 -17.28 -1.38
CA PRO A 37 -1.38 -17.35 -2.29
C PRO A 37 -2.11 -16.02 -2.49
N TYR A 38 -1.82 -14.98 -1.71
CA TYR A 38 -2.42 -13.66 -1.82
C TYR A 38 -1.48 -12.57 -1.31
N GLY A 39 -1.70 -11.32 -1.73
CA GLY A 39 -0.92 -10.17 -1.26
C GLY A 39 -0.86 -9.04 -2.29
N HIS A 40 0.24 -8.29 -2.23
CA HIS A 40 0.56 -7.18 -3.14
C HIS A 40 1.35 -7.69 -4.35
N ASP A 41 1.58 -6.87 -5.36
CA ASP A 41 2.27 -7.25 -6.60
C ASP A 41 3.72 -7.73 -6.39
N VAL A 42 4.48 -6.99 -5.58
CA VAL A 42 5.87 -7.31 -5.22
C VAL A 42 5.94 -7.84 -3.80
N ARG A 43 6.55 -9.01 -3.63
CA ARG A 43 6.67 -9.70 -2.34
C ARG A 43 8.02 -10.35 -2.20
N PHE A 44 8.70 -10.09 -1.11
CA PHE A 44 9.98 -10.72 -0.82
C PHE A 44 10.24 -10.73 0.68
N SER A 45 11.13 -11.61 1.11
CA SER A 45 11.60 -11.67 2.48
C SER A 45 13.07 -11.29 2.55
N THR A 46 13.42 -10.55 3.60
CA THR A 46 14.79 -10.33 4.06
C THR A 46 15.05 -11.20 5.30
N LEU A 47 16.22 -11.03 5.92
CA LEU A 47 16.58 -11.63 7.20
C LEU A 47 15.55 -11.33 8.31
N ASP A 48 15.02 -10.12 8.34
CA ASP A 48 14.27 -9.56 9.47
C ASP A 48 12.85 -9.10 9.14
N ALA A 49 12.45 -9.13 7.86
CA ALA A 49 11.14 -8.64 7.45
C ALA A 49 10.56 -9.44 6.29
N PHE A 50 9.24 -9.31 6.13
CA PHE A 50 8.52 -9.72 4.93
C PHE A 50 7.88 -8.47 4.31
N ILE A 51 8.23 -8.18 3.07
CA ILE A 51 7.88 -6.90 2.44
C ILE A 51 6.82 -7.15 1.38
N HIS A 52 5.81 -6.29 1.39
CA HIS A 52 4.76 -6.18 0.39
C HIS A 52 4.81 -4.79 -0.25
N ILE A 53 4.85 -4.73 -1.59
CA ILE A 53 4.76 -3.47 -2.34
C ILE A 53 3.70 -3.61 -3.43
N ASP A 54 2.73 -2.71 -3.43
CA ASP A 54 1.70 -2.61 -4.48
C ASP A 54 2.07 -1.50 -5.44
N ALA A 55 2.09 -1.77 -6.74
CA ALA A 55 2.22 -0.71 -7.72
C ALA A 55 0.83 -0.16 -8.05
N LYS A 56 0.67 1.17 -8.05
CA LYS A 56 -0.62 1.81 -8.33
C LYS A 56 -0.44 2.98 -9.29
N SER A 57 -0.91 2.82 -10.52
CA SER A 57 -0.97 3.93 -11.47
C SER A 57 -2.07 4.93 -11.08
N THR A 58 -1.80 6.23 -11.22
CA THR A 58 -2.77 7.29 -10.91
C THR A 58 -2.71 8.37 -11.96
N GLY A 59 -3.82 8.60 -12.65
CA GLY A 59 -3.94 9.62 -13.69
C GLY A 59 -4.38 10.98 -13.14
N PRO A 60 -4.46 12.01 -14.01
CA PRO A 60 -4.79 13.38 -13.60
C PRO A 60 -6.23 13.56 -13.09
N THR A 61 -7.13 12.61 -13.37
CA THR A 61 -8.53 12.66 -12.90
C THR A 61 -8.76 11.92 -11.60
N ASP A 62 -7.75 11.22 -11.09
CA ASP A 62 -7.81 10.47 -9.85
C ASP A 62 -7.34 11.32 -8.66
N ASN A 63 -7.66 10.88 -7.45
CA ASN A 63 -7.25 11.59 -6.25
C ASN A 63 -5.78 11.25 -5.91
N LEU A 64 -4.92 12.25 -6.02
CA LEU A 64 -3.49 12.12 -5.69
C LEU A 64 -3.24 11.92 -4.19
N ASN A 65 -4.19 12.27 -3.31
CA ASN A 65 -4.06 12.18 -1.86
C ASN A 65 -4.64 10.88 -1.24
N GLU A 66 -4.73 9.81 -2.02
CA GLU A 66 -5.13 8.51 -1.48
C GLU A 66 -4.55 7.34 -2.28
N VAL A 67 -4.53 6.17 -1.66
CA VAL A 67 -4.46 4.88 -2.37
C VAL A 67 -5.66 4.02 -1.98
N VAL A 68 -6.20 3.29 -2.95
CA VAL A 68 -7.31 2.35 -2.73
C VAL A 68 -6.73 0.96 -2.53
N SER A 69 -7.04 0.34 -1.41
CA SER A 69 -6.46 -0.93 -1.00
C SER A 69 -7.55 -1.97 -0.72
N SER A 70 -7.36 -3.16 -1.27
CA SER A 70 -8.16 -4.34 -0.94
C SER A 70 -7.81 -4.88 0.44
N PRO A 71 -8.70 -5.68 1.05
CA PRO A 71 -8.44 -6.37 2.32
C PRO A 71 -7.10 -7.12 2.37
N ASN A 72 -6.74 -7.86 1.31
CA ASN A 72 -5.50 -8.62 1.18
C ASN A 72 -4.24 -7.76 0.96
N GLN A 73 -4.41 -6.44 0.96
CA GLN A 73 -3.33 -5.47 0.86
C GLN A 73 -3.16 -4.68 2.18
N VAL A 74 -3.92 -5.00 3.22
CA VAL A 74 -3.80 -4.35 4.53
C VAL A 74 -3.54 -5.42 5.59
N THR A 75 -2.48 -5.21 6.38
CA THR A 75 -2.18 -6.02 7.55
C THR A 75 -3.16 -5.73 8.68
N GLY A 76 -3.69 -6.73 9.36
CA GLY A 76 -4.53 -6.55 10.55
C GLY A 76 -3.79 -6.70 11.87
N ASP A 77 -4.56 -6.81 12.96
CA ASP A 77 -4.05 -6.91 14.33
C ASP A 77 -3.46 -8.28 14.67
N GLY A 78 -3.68 -9.31 13.85
CA GLY A 78 -3.10 -10.64 14.06
C GLY A 78 -3.52 -11.29 15.37
N ALA A 79 -4.77 -11.09 15.78
CA ALA A 79 -5.34 -11.73 16.95
C ALA A 79 -5.17 -13.25 16.89
N ILE A 80 -4.75 -13.83 18.03
CA ILE A 80 -4.52 -15.26 18.17
C ILE A 80 -5.79 -15.88 18.73
N PHE A 81 -6.37 -16.79 17.95
CA PHE A 81 -7.56 -17.54 18.32
C PHE A 81 -7.19 -18.92 18.87
N ASP A 82 -8.17 -19.57 19.50
CA ASP A 82 -8.03 -20.93 20.01
C ASP A 82 -7.43 -21.87 18.96
N GLY A 83 -6.40 -22.62 19.35
CA GLY A 83 -5.64 -23.48 18.43
C GLY A 83 -4.50 -22.79 17.68
N GLY A 84 -4.14 -21.55 18.03
CA GLY A 84 -2.96 -20.85 17.52
C GLY A 84 -3.14 -20.23 16.13
N GLN A 85 -4.40 -20.14 15.65
CA GLN A 85 -4.70 -19.50 14.37
C GLN A 85 -4.57 -17.99 14.50
N VAL A 86 -3.81 -17.37 13.59
CA VAL A 86 -3.72 -15.91 13.48
C VAL A 86 -4.83 -15.45 12.54
N ARG A 87 -5.72 -14.58 13.03
CA ARG A 87 -6.76 -13.95 12.20
C ARG A 87 -6.87 -12.48 12.57
N ASN A 88 -7.34 -11.68 11.63
CA ASN A 88 -7.55 -10.27 11.86
C ASN A 88 -8.99 -9.99 12.26
N ASN A 89 -9.18 -9.14 13.27
CA ASN A 89 -10.49 -8.66 13.67
C ASN A 89 -11.10 -7.71 12.62
N ILE A 90 -12.43 -7.61 12.64
CA ILE A 90 -13.13 -6.57 11.88
C ILE A 90 -12.86 -5.22 12.54
N THR A 91 -12.51 -4.23 11.74
CA THR A 91 -12.33 -2.84 12.16
C THR A 91 -13.30 -1.92 11.44
N GLN A 92 -13.47 -0.68 11.94
CA GLN A 92 -14.31 0.32 11.30
C GLN A 92 -13.48 1.37 10.58
N MET A 93 -13.68 1.46 9.26
CA MET A 93 -13.22 2.61 8.48
C MET A 93 -14.17 3.77 8.72
N ARG A 94 -13.64 4.90 9.18
CA ARG A 94 -14.44 6.10 9.52
C ARG A 94 -14.12 7.23 8.56
N GLY A 95 -15.06 7.53 7.67
CA GLY A 95 -15.04 8.73 6.84
C GLY A 95 -15.87 9.85 7.46
N ALA A 96 -15.81 11.04 6.87
CA ALA A 96 -16.54 12.22 7.37
C ALA A 96 -18.07 12.05 7.42
N ARG A 97 -18.64 11.13 6.63
CA ARG A 97 -20.10 10.94 6.51
C ARG A 97 -20.57 9.49 6.68
N VAL A 98 -19.67 8.53 6.52
CA VAL A 98 -20.01 7.10 6.47
C VAL A 98 -18.92 6.33 7.19
N SER A 99 -19.34 5.34 7.98
CA SER A 99 -18.48 4.30 8.52
C SER A 99 -18.80 2.97 7.87
N ARG A 100 -17.79 2.13 7.66
CA ARG A 100 -17.98 0.76 7.15
C ARG A 100 -17.03 -0.20 7.82
N ASP A 101 -17.54 -1.41 8.05
CA ASP A 101 -16.71 -2.54 8.45
C ASP A 101 -15.69 -2.87 7.36
N PHE A 102 -14.49 -3.19 7.81
CA PHE A 102 -13.36 -3.62 7.03
C PHE A 102 -12.66 -4.73 7.78
N GLN A 103 -12.32 -5.81 7.10
CA GLN A 103 -11.51 -6.87 7.68
C GLN A 103 -10.21 -6.93 6.90
N PRO A 104 -9.08 -6.47 7.47
CA PRO A 104 -7.77 -6.69 6.87
C PRO A 104 -7.54 -8.20 6.69
N GLU A 105 -6.95 -8.63 5.59
CA GLU A 105 -6.72 -10.06 5.32
C GLU A 105 -5.24 -10.43 5.33
N LEU A 106 -4.33 -9.45 5.34
CA LEU A 106 -2.90 -9.72 5.41
C LEU A 106 -2.47 -9.92 6.87
N ALA A 107 -1.63 -10.92 7.14
CA ALA A 107 -1.09 -11.13 8.47
C ALA A 107 -0.10 -10.00 8.83
N PRO A 108 -0.03 -9.53 10.09
CA PRO A 108 0.95 -8.53 10.49
C PRO A 108 2.38 -9.08 10.60
N PHE A 109 2.56 -10.39 10.66
CA PHE A 109 3.87 -11.04 10.68
C PHE A 109 3.77 -12.41 10.00
N VAL A 110 4.92 -12.92 9.58
CA VAL A 110 5.07 -14.30 9.09
C VAL A 110 6.10 -15.01 9.96
N VAL A 111 5.97 -16.33 10.06
CA VAL A 111 6.98 -17.17 10.69
C VAL A 111 7.71 -17.92 9.59
N ASP A 112 8.99 -17.60 9.40
CA ASP A 112 9.84 -18.19 8.37
C ASP A 112 11.06 -18.82 9.05
N ASN A 113 11.19 -20.15 8.97
CA ASN A 113 12.23 -20.94 9.64
C ASN A 113 12.37 -20.63 11.15
N GLY A 114 11.25 -20.44 11.85
CA GLY A 114 11.23 -20.12 13.27
C GLY A 114 11.53 -18.65 13.61
N VAL A 115 11.83 -17.82 12.61
CA VAL A 115 12.01 -16.38 12.77
C VAL A 115 10.67 -15.68 12.54
N VAL A 116 10.24 -14.87 13.51
CA VAL A 116 9.07 -14.01 13.35
C VAL A 116 9.50 -12.75 12.60
N LYS A 117 8.97 -12.56 11.40
CA LYS A 117 9.26 -11.41 10.54
C LYS A 117 8.04 -10.50 10.46
N PRO A 118 8.10 -9.24 10.90
CA PRO A 118 7.01 -8.28 10.67
C PRO A 118 6.76 -8.10 9.18
N VAL A 119 5.49 -7.93 8.83
CA VAL A 119 5.09 -7.59 7.47
C VAL A 119 5.13 -6.08 7.29
N LEU A 120 5.94 -5.61 6.35
CA LEU A 120 6.03 -4.20 5.97
C LEU A 120 5.25 -3.97 4.68
N THR A 121 4.32 -3.02 4.71
CA THR A 121 3.45 -2.71 3.56
C THR A 121 3.79 -1.36 2.96
N TYR A 122 4.00 -1.38 1.64
CA TYR A 122 4.29 -0.21 0.85
C TYR A 122 3.37 -0.12 -0.36
N TYR A 123 3.12 1.11 -0.81
CA TYR A 123 2.54 1.37 -2.11
C TYR A 123 3.52 2.22 -2.90
N LEU A 124 3.77 1.84 -4.14
CA LEU A 124 4.48 2.65 -5.10
C LEU A 124 3.46 3.26 -6.05
N LYS A 125 3.08 4.50 -5.76
CA LYS A 125 2.14 5.24 -6.58
C LYS A 125 2.86 5.84 -7.78
N ILE A 126 2.40 5.51 -8.98
CA ILE A 126 2.98 5.94 -10.25
C ILE A 126 2.06 7.02 -10.82
N ALA A 127 2.37 8.27 -10.53
CA ALA A 127 1.58 9.41 -11.01
C ALA A 127 2.05 9.80 -12.41
N TYR A 128 1.11 9.91 -13.35
CA TYR A 128 1.39 10.33 -14.72
C TYR A 128 0.49 11.50 -15.12
N THR A 129 0.94 12.26 -16.11
CA THR A 129 0.12 13.31 -16.76
C THR A 129 -0.37 12.81 -18.11
N VAL A 130 -1.35 13.51 -18.71
CA VAL A 130 -1.79 13.24 -20.08
C VAL A 130 -1.56 14.51 -20.89
N SER A 131 -0.61 14.47 -21.81
CA SER A 131 -0.33 15.60 -22.72
C SER A 131 -1.07 15.45 -24.05
N ALA A 132 -1.30 14.21 -24.49
CA ALA A 132 -2.17 13.83 -25.59
C ALA A 132 -2.58 12.35 -25.44
N PRO A 133 -3.64 11.86 -26.12
CA PRO A 133 -3.95 10.43 -26.16
C PRO A 133 -2.73 9.61 -26.61
N GLY A 134 -2.31 8.65 -25.79
CA GLY A 134 -1.10 7.84 -26.03
C GLY A 134 0.22 8.48 -25.58
N ASN A 135 0.23 9.76 -25.22
CA ASN A 135 1.38 10.44 -24.61
C ASN A 135 1.08 10.77 -23.14
N GLN A 136 1.49 9.88 -22.24
CA GLN A 136 1.13 9.94 -20.82
C GLN A 136 2.38 9.85 -19.94
N PRO A 137 3.25 10.87 -19.94
CA PRO A 137 4.56 10.77 -19.30
C PRO A 137 4.44 10.64 -17.78
N LEU A 138 5.40 9.91 -17.19
CA LEU A 138 5.59 9.84 -15.76
C LEU A 138 5.77 11.25 -15.19
N TRP A 139 5.03 11.56 -14.13
CA TRP A 139 5.16 12.81 -13.40
C TRP A 139 6.06 12.63 -12.18
N TYR A 140 5.70 11.67 -11.32
CA TYR A 140 6.47 11.33 -10.13
C TYR A 140 6.12 9.92 -9.66
N LEU A 141 7.00 9.35 -8.84
CA LEU A 141 6.71 8.18 -8.02
C LEU A 141 6.45 8.64 -6.58
N GLU A 142 5.51 8.04 -5.86
CA GLU A 142 5.31 8.30 -4.44
C GLU A 142 5.36 6.98 -3.67
N LEU A 143 6.42 6.82 -2.87
CA LEU A 143 6.59 5.69 -1.97
C LEU A 143 5.82 5.96 -0.69
N ILE A 144 4.89 5.06 -0.38
CA ILE A 144 3.96 5.20 0.73
C ILE A 144 4.21 4.03 1.69
N CYS A 145 4.60 4.30 2.92
CA CYS A 145 4.81 3.31 3.98
C CYS A 145 3.63 3.34 4.96
N VAL A 146 2.80 2.30 4.91
CA VAL A 146 1.66 2.15 5.80
C VAL A 146 2.10 1.41 7.07
N PRO A 147 1.74 1.89 8.28
CA PRO A 147 2.06 1.17 9.50
C PRO A 147 1.50 -0.25 9.47
N ASN A 148 2.23 -1.17 10.08
CA ASN A 148 1.77 -2.54 10.27
C ASN A 148 0.47 -2.56 11.09
N GLY A 149 -0.34 -3.58 10.87
CA GLY A 149 -1.65 -3.73 11.50
C GLY A 149 -1.62 -3.81 13.03
N LEU A 150 -0.51 -4.27 13.62
CA LEU A 150 -0.26 -4.18 15.06
C LEU A 150 -0.24 -2.73 15.56
N MET A 151 0.30 -1.80 14.76
CA MET A 151 0.29 -0.38 15.10
C MET A 151 -1.05 0.28 14.75
N LEU A 152 -1.67 -0.15 13.65
CA LEU A 152 -2.91 0.45 13.15
C LEU A 152 -4.12 0.12 14.03
N PHE A 153 -4.25 -1.13 14.46
CA PHE A 153 -5.51 -1.70 14.94
C PHE A 153 -5.45 -2.34 16.32
N ALA A 154 -4.30 -2.84 16.77
CA ALA A 154 -4.23 -3.56 18.05
C ALA A 154 -4.67 -2.66 19.22
N GLU A 155 -5.59 -3.15 20.04
CA GLU A 155 -6.19 -2.39 21.14
C GLU A 155 -5.19 -2.13 22.27
N ASP A 156 -4.29 -3.08 22.52
CA ASP A 156 -3.17 -2.98 23.46
C ASP A 156 -1.95 -2.24 22.87
N GLY A 157 -2.03 -1.85 21.60
CA GLY A 157 -0.99 -1.14 20.87
C GLY A 157 -1.22 0.37 20.72
N LEU A 158 -0.67 0.95 19.64
CA LEU A 158 -0.83 2.38 19.35
C LEU A 158 -2.22 2.74 18.84
N ASN A 159 -2.95 1.80 18.23
CA ASN A 159 -4.24 2.03 17.58
C ASN A 159 -4.27 3.34 16.79
N LEU A 160 -3.37 3.47 15.82
CA LEU A 160 -3.18 4.70 15.06
C LEU A 160 -4.45 5.12 14.30
N VAL A 161 -5.31 4.17 13.93
CA VAL A 161 -6.59 4.47 13.27
C VAL A 161 -7.57 5.16 14.21
N GLY A 162 -7.55 4.84 15.50
CA GLY A 162 -8.33 5.57 16.51
C GLY A 162 -7.81 6.99 16.76
N ARG A 163 -6.49 7.21 16.63
CA ARG A 163 -5.82 8.48 16.94
C ARG A 163 -5.76 9.45 15.77
N VAL A 164 -5.62 8.95 14.55
CA VAL A 164 -5.51 9.77 13.32
C VAL A 164 -6.78 9.60 12.50
N GLN A 165 -7.74 10.50 12.76
CA GLN A 165 -9.03 10.49 12.09
C GLN A 165 -8.88 10.65 10.58
N GLY A 166 -9.63 9.86 9.81
CA GLY A 166 -9.64 9.93 8.35
C GLY A 166 -8.41 9.33 7.67
N MET A 167 -7.48 8.69 8.38
CA MET A 167 -6.37 7.96 7.74
C MET A 167 -6.86 6.79 6.90
N LEU A 168 -7.81 6.00 7.42
CA LEU A 168 -8.51 4.95 6.69
C LEU A 168 -9.98 5.32 6.52
N THR A 169 -10.42 5.46 5.27
CA THR A 169 -11.79 5.87 4.94
C THR A 169 -12.45 4.82 4.03
N PRO A 170 -13.79 4.69 4.07
CA PRO A 170 -14.48 3.78 3.16
C PRO A 170 -14.20 4.08 1.69
N GLY A 171 -13.97 3.04 0.88
CA GLY A 171 -13.91 3.14 -0.57
C GLY A 171 -15.25 3.57 -1.21
N LYS A 172 -15.21 3.85 -2.52
CA LYS A 172 -16.43 4.10 -3.33
C LYS A 172 -17.21 2.82 -3.65
N ASP A 173 -16.80 1.67 -3.10
CA ASP A 173 -17.42 0.38 -3.43
C ASP A 173 -18.92 0.41 -3.14
N GLU A 174 -19.68 -0.32 -3.95
CA GLU A 174 -21.10 -0.54 -3.76
C GLU A 174 -21.35 -1.17 -2.37
N GLN A 175 -22.51 -0.88 -1.78
CA GLN A 175 -22.83 -1.36 -0.42
C GLN A 175 -22.82 -2.89 -0.29
N HIS A 176 -22.96 -3.62 -1.41
CA HIS A 176 -23.14 -5.07 -1.47
C HIS A 176 -21.88 -5.89 -1.79
N VAL A 177 -20.71 -5.25 -1.95
CA VAL A 177 -19.47 -6.02 -2.22
C VAL A 177 -19.01 -6.71 -0.93
N ALA A 178 -18.81 -8.03 -1.00
CA ALA A 178 -18.38 -8.84 0.15
C ALA A 178 -16.99 -8.42 0.68
N ARG A 179 -16.07 -8.07 -0.22
CA ARG A 179 -14.70 -7.61 0.11
C ARG A 179 -14.57 -6.12 -0.16
N LYS A 180 -14.93 -5.31 0.84
CA LYS A 180 -14.89 -3.84 0.77
C LYS A 180 -13.45 -3.34 0.81
N ARG A 181 -13.10 -2.43 -0.10
CA ARG A 181 -11.78 -1.77 -0.13
C ARG A 181 -11.77 -0.55 0.79
N THR A 182 -10.59 -0.25 1.29
CA THR A 182 -10.30 0.96 2.07
C THR A 182 -9.58 2.00 1.22
N ARG A 183 -9.67 3.26 1.61
CA ARG A 183 -8.86 4.37 1.11
C ARG A 183 -7.92 4.80 2.21
N ILE A 184 -6.62 4.64 1.96
CA ILE A 184 -5.56 5.18 2.80
C ILE A 184 -5.31 6.61 2.35
N LYS A 185 -5.53 7.59 3.22
CA LYS A 185 -5.31 9.01 2.95
C LYS A 185 -3.86 9.39 3.22
N LEU A 186 -3.22 10.06 2.27
CA LEU A 186 -1.77 10.32 2.34
C LEU A 186 -1.42 11.50 3.25
N ASP A 187 -2.26 12.54 3.30
CA ASP A 187 -2.00 13.67 4.21
C ASP A 187 -2.07 13.24 5.69
N PRO A 188 -3.12 12.59 6.20
CA PRO A 188 -3.13 12.12 7.59
C PRO A 188 -2.00 11.11 7.88
N LEU A 189 -1.67 10.26 6.91
CA LEU A 189 -0.55 9.32 7.05
C LEU A 189 0.80 10.06 7.19
N SER A 190 1.02 11.13 6.43
CA SER A 190 2.25 11.94 6.50
C SER A 190 2.38 12.72 7.82
N GLN A 191 1.28 12.97 8.53
CA GLN A 191 1.30 13.60 9.85
C GLN A 191 1.88 12.67 10.93
N LEU A 192 1.84 11.35 10.73
CA LEU A 192 2.51 10.39 11.63
C LEU A 192 4.03 10.50 11.52
N ALA A 193 4.54 10.62 10.29
CA ALA A 193 5.91 10.98 9.97
C ALA A 193 6.02 11.27 8.47
N GLN A 194 6.68 12.37 8.11
CA GLN A 194 6.76 12.87 6.73
C GLN A 194 7.34 11.85 5.74
N TRP A 195 8.34 11.07 6.15
CA TRP A 195 8.97 10.05 5.31
C TRP A 195 8.01 8.93 4.87
N ARG A 196 6.86 8.76 5.55
CA ARG A 196 5.85 7.75 5.19
C ARG A 196 5.22 8.01 3.83
N CYS A 197 5.27 9.24 3.33
CA CYS A 197 4.80 9.61 2.00
C CYS A 197 5.91 10.41 1.32
N THR A 198 6.78 9.73 0.58
CA THR A 198 7.92 10.35 -0.09
C THR A 198 7.67 10.38 -1.59
N LYS A 199 7.61 11.58 -2.17
CA LYS A 199 7.59 11.77 -3.62
C LYS A 199 9.00 11.77 -4.18
N ILE A 200 9.16 11.15 -5.34
CA ILE A 200 10.39 11.07 -6.11
C ILE A 200 10.08 11.65 -7.48
N PHE A 201 10.66 12.80 -7.75
CA PHE A 201 10.60 13.49 -9.03
C PHE A 201 11.87 13.23 -9.82
N PHE A 202 11.84 13.57 -11.11
CA PHE A 202 12.98 13.43 -12.01
C PHE A 202 13.22 14.79 -12.68
N ASP A 203 14.48 15.25 -12.67
CA ASP A 203 14.85 16.49 -13.35
C ASP A 203 14.93 16.30 -14.88
N THR A 204 15.33 17.36 -15.59
CA THR A 204 15.47 17.33 -17.06
C THR A 204 16.52 16.34 -17.58
N GLN A 205 17.41 15.87 -16.71
CA GLN A 205 18.46 14.89 -16.97
C GLN A 205 18.07 13.48 -16.50
N GLY A 206 16.86 13.31 -15.94
CA GLY A 206 16.37 12.07 -15.39
C GLY A 206 16.95 11.72 -14.01
N GLN A 207 17.63 12.65 -13.34
CA GLN A 207 18.14 12.42 -11.98
C GLN A 207 17.02 12.52 -10.95
N PRO A 208 16.92 11.57 -10.00
CA PRO A 208 15.85 11.57 -9.02
C PRO A 208 16.12 12.59 -7.90
N TYR A 209 15.06 13.26 -7.43
CA TYR A 209 15.09 14.03 -6.18
C TYR A 209 13.83 13.78 -5.36
N ALA A 210 14.00 13.75 -4.03
CA ALA A 210 12.92 13.42 -3.11
C ALA A 210 12.27 14.67 -2.51
N GLN A 211 10.96 14.62 -2.31
CA GLN A 211 10.20 15.60 -1.56
C GLN A 211 9.23 14.87 -0.63
N TYR A 212 9.29 15.17 0.67
CA TYR A 212 8.29 14.68 1.60
C TYR A 212 6.98 15.43 1.43
N ARG A 213 5.87 14.72 1.67
CA ARG A 213 4.55 15.33 1.75
C ARG A 213 4.41 16.22 2.99
#